data_AF-A0A9D0SKZ2-F1
#
_entry.id   AF-A0A9D0SKZ2-F1
#
_cell.length_a   1.000
_cell.length_b   1.000
_cell.length_c   1.000
_cell.angle_alpha   90.00
_cell.angle_beta   90.00
_cell.angle_gamma   90.00
#
_symmetry.space_group_name_H-M   'P 1'
#
loop_
_entity.id
_entity.type
_entity.pdbx_description
1 polymer ?
#
loop_
_entity_poly.entity_id
_entity_poly.type
_entity_poly.pdbx_seq_one_letter_code
_entity_poly.pdbx_strand_id
1 'polypeptide(L)'
;MKDLKEIFMAGVYRADPQKMVTGALSISKEILRINTREGPLEYSLSDFKKIVVLGAGKAAYPMAAALEGILGERITRGKIVTKYGFSGKLNHIEV
;
A
#
# COMPACT_ATOMS: atom_id res chain seq x y z
N MET A 1 30.59 13.52 5.13
CA MET A 1 29.95 12.29 5.64
C MET A 1 28.42 12.38 5.72
N LYS A 2 27.84 13.53 6.09
CA LYS A 2 26.37 13.74 6.18
C LYS A 2 25.66 13.51 4.84
N ASP A 3 26.14 14.12 3.76
CA ASP A 3 25.50 14.05 2.45
C ASP A 3 25.44 12.61 1.89
N LEU A 4 26.50 11.82 2.12
CA LEU A 4 26.53 10.40 1.71
C LEU A 4 25.45 9.57 2.42
N LYS A 5 25.25 9.79 3.72
CA LYS A 5 24.20 9.13 4.49
C LYS A 5 22.82 9.55 4.00
N GLU A 6 22.63 10.82 3.67
CA GLU A 6 21.35 11.33 3.15
C GLU A 6 21.01 10.73 1.79
N ILE A 7 21.99 10.67 0.86
CA ILE A 7 21.81 10.05 -0.46
C ILE A 7 21.46 8.56 -0.31
N PHE A 8 22.18 7.83 0.54
CA PHE A 8 21.90 6.41 0.80
C PHE A 8 20.50 6.20 1.36
N MET A 9 20.13 6.98 2.39
CA MET A 9 18.82 6.87 3.02
C MET A 9 17.68 7.29 2.09
N ALA A 10 17.90 8.24 1.18
CA ALA A 10 16.92 8.58 0.15
C ALA A 10 16.59 7.37 -0.74
N GLY A 11 17.60 6.58 -1.11
CA GLY A 11 17.42 5.31 -1.83
C GLY A 11 16.63 4.29 -1.02
N VAL A 12 17.01 4.09 0.25
CA VAL A 12 16.31 3.16 1.16
C VAL A 12 14.84 3.57 1.32
N TYR A 13 14.56 4.85 1.57
CA TYR A 13 13.20 5.34 1.76
C TYR A 13 12.35 5.26 0.50
N ARG A 14 12.96 5.42 -0.68
CA ARG A 14 12.25 5.25 -1.95
C ARG A 14 11.85 3.79 -2.21
N ALA A 15 12.61 2.84 -1.67
CA ALA A 15 12.35 1.40 -1.79
C ALA A 15 11.53 0.81 -0.62
N ASP A 16 11.18 1.62 0.38
CA ASP A 16 10.38 1.19 1.52
C ASP A 16 8.94 0.89 1.06
N PRO A 17 8.43 -0.35 1.22
CA PRO A 17 7.14 -0.74 0.65
C PRO A 17 5.95 0.02 1.24
N GLN A 18 5.99 0.35 2.54
CA GLN A 18 4.92 1.07 3.20
C GLN A 18 4.88 2.52 2.71
N LYS A 19 6.04 3.19 2.66
CA LYS A 19 6.16 4.56 2.14
C LYS A 19 5.79 4.65 0.67
N MET A 20 6.14 3.66 -0.13
CA MET A 20 5.75 3.60 -1.54
C MET A 20 4.23 3.60 -1.69
N VAL A 21 3.51 2.79 -0.90
CA VAL A 21 2.05 2.73 -0.95
C VAL A 21 1.42 4.03 -0.45
N THR A 22 1.82 4.52 0.74
CA THR A 22 1.24 5.74 1.31
C THR A 22 1.60 7.02 0.55
N GLY A 23 2.71 7.02 -0.21
CA GLY A 23 3.11 8.12 -1.06
C GLY A 23 2.42 8.10 -2.44
N ALA A 24 2.07 6.92 -2.94
CA ALA A 24 1.42 6.78 -4.24
C ALA A 24 -0.12 6.86 -4.14
N LEU A 25 -0.71 6.39 -3.04
CA LEU A 25 -2.16 6.32 -2.87
C LEU A 25 -2.66 7.30 -1.82
N SER A 26 -3.77 7.96 -2.10
CA SER A 26 -4.52 8.74 -1.11
C SER A 26 -6.01 8.64 -1.33
N ILE A 27 -6.78 8.90 -0.27
CA ILE A 27 -8.25 8.95 -0.34
C ILE A 27 -8.71 10.33 0.13
N SER A 28 -9.61 10.91 -0.65
CA SER A 28 -10.38 12.08 -0.24
C SER A 28 -11.85 11.80 -0.47
N LYS A 29 -12.62 11.74 0.63
CA LYS A 29 -14.01 11.28 0.63
C LYS A 29 -14.10 9.86 0.05
N GLU A 30 -14.70 9.71 -1.12
CA GLU A 30 -14.83 8.44 -1.85
C GLU A 30 -13.94 8.37 -3.09
N ILE A 31 -13.05 9.33 -3.31
CA ILE A 31 -12.13 9.29 -4.44
C ILE A 31 -10.81 8.68 -3.97
N LEU A 32 -10.49 7.51 -4.51
CA LEU A 32 -9.15 6.94 -4.47
C LEU A 32 -8.31 7.58 -5.58
N ARG A 33 -7.20 8.21 -5.19
CA ARG A 33 -6.22 8.75 -6.10
C ARG A 33 -4.96 7.91 -6.08
N ILE A 34 -4.46 7.55 -7.26
CA ILE A 34 -3.23 6.79 -7.47
C ILE A 34 -2.30 7.64 -8.32
N ASN A 35 -1.21 8.12 -7.73
CA ASN A 35 -0.19 8.88 -8.44
C ASN A 35 0.68 7.92 -9.27
N THR A 36 0.58 8.01 -10.59
CA THR A 36 1.42 7.24 -11.52
C THR A 36 2.41 8.15 -12.25
N ARG A 37 3.31 7.57 -13.04
CA ARG A 37 4.25 8.35 -13.86
C ARG A 37 3.57 9.11 -15.00
N GLU A 38 2.42 8.64 -15.46
CA GLU A 38 1.65 9.23 -16.57
C GLU A 38 0.65 10.28 -16.08
N GLY A 39 0.47 10.39 -14.76
CA GLY A 39 -0.50 11.27 -14.13
C GLY A 39 -1.28 10.57 -13.02
N PRO A 40 -2.10 11.32 -12.28
CA PRO A 40 -2.99 10.71 -11.29
C PRO A 40 -4.12 9.94 -11.97
N LEU A 41 -4.36 8.73 -11.50
CA LEU A 41 -5.60 8.00 -11.76
C LEU A 41 -6.55 8.25 -10.59
N GLU A 42 -7.82 8.47 -10.88
CA GLU A 42 -8.84 8.72 -9.87
C GLU A 42 -10.02 7.79 -10.08
N TYR A 43 -10.48 7.19 -8.98
CA TYR A 43 -11.58 6.24 -8.96
C TYR A 43 -12.55 6.62 -7.86
N SER A 44 -13.83 6.76 -8.20
CA SER A 44 -14.91 6.82 -7.22
C SER A 44 -15.11 5.42 -6.64
N LEU A 45 -14.80 5.24 -5.36
CA LEU A 45 -14.97 3.99 -4.64
C LEU A 45 -16.45 3.57 -4.56
N SER A 46 -17.37 4.53 -4.61
CA SER A 46 -18.82 4.29 -4.69
C SER A 46 -19.25 3.53 -5.94
N ASP A 47 -18.44 3.56 -7.00
CA ASP A 47 -18.74 2.87 -8.27
C ASP A 47 -18.51 1.35 -8.14
N PHE A 48 -17.83 0.92 -7.08
CA PHE A 48 -17.45 -0.47 -6.85
C PHE A 48 -18.27 -1.07 -5.71
N LYS A 49 -18.90 -2.21 -5.97
CA LYS A 49 -19.60 -2.99 -4.93
C LYS A 49 -18.66 -3.62 -3.92
N LYS A 50 -17.41 -3.90 -4.32
CA LYS A 50 -16.41 -4.60 -3.50
C LYS A 50 -15.02 -4.08 -3.83
N ILE A 51 -14.21 -3.92 -2.79
CA ILE A 51 -12.77 -3.64 -2.90
C ILE A 51 -12.04 -4.86 -2.35
N VAL A 52 -11.23 -5.51 -3.19
CA VAL A 52 -10.52 -6.75 -2.85
C VAL A 52 -9.02 -6.52 -2.97
N VAL A 53 -8.26 -6.92 -1.94
CA VAL A 53 -6.80 -6.81 -1.94
C VAL A 53 -6.17 -8.17 -2.20
N LEU A 54 -5.34 -8.26 -3.21
CA LEU A 54 -4.54 -9.44 -3.54
C LEU A 54 -3.07 -9.04 -3.63
N GLY A 55 -2.17 -9.89 -3.14
CA GLY A 55 -0.74 -9.61 -3.21
C GLY A 55 0.12 -10.83 -2.95
N ALA A 56 1.31 -10.86 -3.54
CA ALA A 56 2.28 -11.91 -3.26
C ALA A 56 3.69 -11.33 -3.29
N GLY A 57 4.57 -11.86 -2.43
CA GLY A 57 5.98 -11.50 -2.38
C GLY A 57 6.46 -11.10 -0.98
N LYS A 58 7.79 -10.93 -0.84
CA LYS A 58 8.43 -10.66 0.46
C LYS A 58 7.91 -9.40 1.17
N ALA A 59 7.48 -8.41 0.39
CA ALA A 59 6.95 -7.15 0.88
C ALA A 59 5.41 -7.10 0.91
N ALA A 60 4.72 -8.22 0.63
CA ALA A 60 3.26 -8.21 0.54
C ALA A 60 2.59 -7.77 1.84
N TYR A 61 3.12 -8.20 2.99
CA TYR A 61 2.57 -7.81 4.30
C TYR A 61 2.65 -6.30 4.56
N PRO A 62 3.83 -5.64 4.53
CA PRO A 62 3.88 -4.20 4.78
C PRO A 62 3.12 -3.38 3.74
N MET A 63 3.04 -3.82 2.48
CA MET A 63 2.21 -3.15 1.46
C MET A 63 0.72 -3.30 1.75
N ALA A 64 0.27 -4.49 2.14
CA ALA A 64 -1.12 -4.74 2.52
C ALA A 64 -1.53 -3.98 3.79
N ALA A 65 -0.64 -3.92 4.79
CA ALA A 65 -0.86 -3.11 5.99
C ALA A 65 -1.04 -1.63 5.65
N ALA A 66 -0.24 -1.09 4.72
CA ALA A 66 -0.38 0.27 4.24
C ALA A 66 -1.73 0.49 3.53
N LEU A 67 -2.15 -0.44 2.66
CA LEU A 67 -3.44 -0.40 1.99
C LEU A 67 -4.60 -0.45 2.98
N GLU A 68 -4.55 -1.32 3.99
CA GLU A 68 -5.57 -1.40 5.03
C GLU A 68 -5.64 -0.12 5.86
N GLY A 69 -4.50 0.53 6.14
CA GLY A 69 -4.48 1.84 6.79
C GLY A 69 -5.14 2.95 5.95
N ILE A 70 -5.07 2.86 4.62
CA ILE A 70 -5.67 3.85 3.70
C ILE A 70 -7.16 3.57 3.47
N LEU A 71 -7.51 2.34 3.12
CA LEU A 71 -8.86 1.94 2.71
C LEU A 71 -9.75 1.57 3.90
N GLY A 72 -9.18 1.03 4.98
CA GLY A 72 -9.91 0.61 6.17
C GLY A 72 -11.05 -0.35 5.87
N GLU A 73 -12.21 -0.08 6.49
CA GLU A 73 -13.46 -0.84 6.35
C GLU A 73 -14.01 -0.92 4.91
N ARG A 74 -13.46 -0.12 3.97
CA ARG A 74 -13.85 -0.21 2.56
C ARG A 74 -13.37 -1.51 1.93
N ILE A 75 -12.29 -2.13 2.47
CA ILE A 75 -11.81 -3.42 2.00
C ILE A 75 -12.84 -4.49 2.37
N THR A 76 -13.41 -5.14 1.35
CA THR A 76 -14.39 -6.21 1.55
C THR A 76 -13.72 -7.50 2.02
N ARG A 77 -12.53 -7.80 1.49
CA ARG A 77 -11.69 -8.95 1.85
C ARG A 77 -10.34 -8.83 1.14
N GLY A 78 -9.36 -9.61 1.59
CA GLY A 78 -8.12 -9.80 0.85
C GLY A 78 -7.40 -11.09 1.18
N LYS A 79 -6.45 -11.45 0.33
CA LYS A 79 -5.49 -12.53 0.58
C LYS A 79 -4.13 -12.10 0.07
N ILE A 80 -3.12 -12.24 0.91
CA ILE A 80 -1.73 -12.12 0.49
C ILE A 80 -0.95 -13.42 0.74
N VAL A 81 0.24 -13.49 0.14
CA VAL A 81 1.22 -14.55 0.41
C VAL A 81 2.59 -13.91 0.58
N THR A 82 3.23 -14.15 1.72
CA THR A 82 4.59 -13.67 2.02
C THR A 82 5.46 -14.78 2.61
N LYS A 83 6.76 -14.52 2.74
CA LYS A 83 7.71 -15.46 3.35
C LYS A 83 7.35 -15.67 4.83
N TYR A 84 7.52 -16.90 5.32
CA TYR A 84 7.38 -17.23 6.75
C TYR A 84 8.16 -16.28 7.64
N GLY A 85 7.54 -15.83 8.74
CA GLY A 85 8.13 -14.87 9.67
C GLY A 85 8.06 -13.40 9.24
N PHE A 86 7.52 -13.10 8.06
CA PHE A 86 7.30 -11.74 7.55
C PHE A 86 5.81 -11.38 7.47
N SER A 87 4.98 -12.05 8.27
CA SER A 87 3.53 -11.87 8.38
C SER A 87 3.17 -11.21 9.71
N GLY A 88 1.96 -10.67 9.79
CA GLY A 88 1.33 -10.18 11.01
C GLY A 88 -0.18 -10.20 10.86
N LYS A 89 -0.90 -9.60 11.81
CA LYS A 89 -2.37 -9.56 11.79
C LYS A 89 -2.86 -8.34 11.03
N LEU A 90 -3.80 -8.57 10.11
CA LEU A 90 -4.61 -7.56 9.42
C LEU A 90 -6.09 -7.86 9.71
N ASN A 91 -6.95 -6.86 9.57
CA ASN A 91 -8.37 -6.98 9.92
C ASN A 91 -9.18 -7.53 8.75
N HIS A 92 -8.88 -7.10 7.54
CA HIS A 92 -9.67 -7.38 6.34
C HIS A 92 -8.94 -8.26 5.32
N ILE A 93 -7.62 -8.45 5.52
CA ILE A 93 -6.73 -9.16 4.58
C ILE A 93 -6.14 -10.39 5.26
N GLU A 94 -6.39 -11.57 4.72
CA GLU A 94 -5.76 -12.80 5.18
C GLU A 94 -4.31 -12.87 4.67
N VAL A 95 -3.36 -13.31 5.51
CA VAL A 95 -1.94 -13.42 5.17
C VAL A 95 -1.53 -14.85 4.83
#